data_AF-X1FX73-F1
#
_entry.id   AF-X1FX73-F1
#
_cell.length_a   1.000
_cell.length_b   1.000
_cell.length_c   1.000
_cell.angle_alpha   90.00
_cell.angle_beta   90.00
_cell.angle_gamma   90.00
#
_symmetry.space_group_name_H-M   'P 1'
#
loop_
_entity.id
_entity.type
_entity.pdbx_description
1 polymer ?
#
loop_
_entity_poly.entity_id
_entity_poly.type
_entity_poly.pdbx_seq_one_letter_code
_entity_poly.pdbx_strand_id
1 'polypeptide(L)'
;MIVSIALLGFGASGTYLSMFLKNNTNNEDQENEKRGLLKNKYYLSRFSFLFSLTTILSYLIFNLVPFDPYRIAFDKIQFLYLFIWYLGLTAPFFFSGVCLGILLSQKSEKVHIVYFYNLVGSSIGSFFVVLTIPIFGGEKLVLLIACFGIIASFLFLPKYQTDFSNYKNLFTKLSSIFTKFKNRFILVNIFSLILIITLIIFTPKFFKIRMAPQKTLSQLLNFPDSKILLTEWNAFSKVDVIESDKIHSAPGLSLKFPDPPPKQIGITTDGDDLSPITFCDNTKNTTDFLYYLPSYIAYILKPNSNVVLMNPGGGLD
;
A
#
# COMPACT_ATOMS: atom_id res chain seq x y z
N MET A 1 -0.74 -12.89 2.79
CA MET A 1 -0.02 -11.99 3.72
C MET A 1 -0.84 -10.75 4.11
N ILE A 2 -1.32 -9.94 3.15
CA ILE A 2 -2.01 -8.66 3.44
C ILE A 2 -3.25 -8.84 4.33
N VAL A 3 -4.13 -9.81 4.03
CA VAL A 3 -5.33 -10.09 4.84
C VAL A 3 -4.95 -10.45 6.28
N SER A 4 -3.90 -11.25 6.48
CA SER A 4 -3.42 -11.65 7.81
C SER A 4 -2.92 -10.45 8.63
N ILE A 5 -2.20 -9.51 8.01
CA ILE A 5 -1.73 -8.28 8.64
C ILE A 5 -2.90 -7.38 9.05
N ALA A 6 -3.89 -7.25 8.17
CA ALA A 6 -5.11 -6.50 8.47
C ALA A 6 -5.86 -7.13 9.66
N LEU A 7 -6.10 -8.44 9.63
CA LEU A 7 -6.75 -9.17 10.72
C LEU A 7 -5.97 -9.08 12.03
N LEU A 8 -4.63 -9.13 11.99
CA LEU A 8 -3.79 -8.93 13.18
C LEU A 8 -3.99 -7.53 13.77
N GLY A 9 -4.02 -6.49 12.93
CA GLY A 9 -4.21 -5.11 13.36
C GLY A 9 -5.59 -4.89 13.96
N PHE A 10 -6.64 -5.33 13.27
CA PHE A 10 -8.01 -5.27 13.79
C PHE A 10 -8.18 -6.11 15.07
N GLY A 11 -7.62 -7.31 15.13
CA GLY A 11 -7.62 -8.16 16.32
C GLY A 11 -6.95 -7.49 17.51
N ALA A 12 -5.72 -6.97 17.32
CA ALA A 12 -5.00 -6.23 18.35
C ALA A 12 -5.75 -4.98 18.82
N SER A 13 -6.43 -4.27 17.91
CA SER A 13 -7.28 -3.12 18.26
C SER A 13 -8.46 -3.52 19.16
N GLY A 14 -9.07 -4.68 18.90
CA GLY A 14 -10.15 -5.24 19.70
C GLY A 14 -9.66 -5.67 21.09
N THR A 15 -8.49 -6.30 21.19
CA THR A 15 -7.86 -6.65 22.47
C THR A 15 -7.51 -5.40 23.27
N TYR A 16 -6.91 -4.39 22.63
CA TYR A 16 -6.63 -3.09 23.25
C TYR A 16 -7.92 -2.47 23.81
N LEU A 17 -8.96 -2.37 22.98
CA LEU A 17 -10.21 -1.79 23.42
C LEU A 17 -10.87 -2.63 24.53
N SER A 18 -10.82 -3.96 24.46
CA SER A 18 -11.34 -4.83 25.52
C SER A 18 -10.60 -4.64 26.84
N MET A 19 -9.26 -4.61 26.85
CA MET A 19 -8.49 -4.39 28.07
C MET A 19 -8.72 -2.99 28.64
N PHE A 20 -8.69 -1.95 27.82
CA PHE A 20 -8.90 -0.58 28.29
C PHE A 20 -10.37 -0.27 28.65
N LEU A 21 -11.35 -1.00 28.11
CA LEU A 21 -12.76 -0.91 28.51
C LEU A 21 -13.11 -1.83 29.70
N LYS A 22 -12.41 -2.96 29.89
CA LYS A 22 -12.70 -3.99 30.90
C LYS A 22 -11.86 -3.85 32.17
N ASN A 23 -10.67 -3.27 32.10
CA ASN A 23 -9.73 -3.24 33.23
C ASN A 23 -9.98 -2.05 34.17
N ASN A 24 -11.19 -2.02 34.72
CA ASN A 24 -11.50 -1.33 35.96
C ASN A 24 -12.87 -1.89 36.39
N THR A 25 -12.81 -2.85 37.32
CA THR A 25 -13.95 -3.45 37.99
C THR A 25 -13.69 -3.28 39.46
N ASN A 26 -14.14 -2.15 40.00
CA ASN A 26 -14.70 -2.01 41.34
C ASN A 26 -15.31 -0.61 41.44
N ASN A 27 -16.60 -0.58 41.79
CA ASN A 27 -17.41 0.55 42.25
C ASN A 27 -18.12 1.41 41.19
N GLU A 28 -19.37 1.75 41.54
CA GLU A 28 -20.44 2.41 40.78
C GLU A 28 -20.07 3.80 40.23
N ASP A 29 -18.93 4.38 40.65
CA ASP A 29 -18.36 5.60 40.09
C ASP A 29 -17.91 5.46 38.62
N GLN A 30 -17.76 4.22 38.12
CA GLN A 30 -17.18 3.91 36.80
C GLN A 30 -18.15 3.85 35.62
N GLU A 31 -19.48 3.81 35.78
CA GLU A 31 -20.37 4.04 34.63
C GLU A 31 -20.12 5.43 34.03
N ASN A 32 -19.83 6.41 34.88
CA ASN A 32 -19.49 7.77 34.48
C ASN A 32 -18.08 7.88 33.88
N GLU A 33 -17.11 7.06 34.32
CA GLU A 33 -15.71 7.04 33.84
C GLU A 33 -15.53 6.22 32.54
N LYS A 34 -16.23 5.09 32.40
CA LYS A 34 -16.38 4.33 31.14
C LYS A 34 -17.05 5.19 30.07
N ARG A 35 -18.09 5.94 30.47
CA ARG A 35 -18.65 7.01 29.64
C ARG A 35 -17.64 8.13 29.40
N GLY A 36 -16.72 8.42 30.32
CA GLY A 36 -15.69 9.48 30.23
C GLY A 36 -14.61 9.24 29.16
N LEU A 37 -14.03 8.04 29.10
CA LEU A 37 -13.07 7.66 28.05
C LEU A 37 -13.72 7.61 26.66
N LEU A 38 -14.92 7.04 26.56
CA LEU A 38 -15.74 7.09 25.34
C LEU A 38 -16.30 8.50 25.05
N LYS A 39 -16.43 9.39 26.05
CA LYS A 39 -16.88 10.79 25.89
C LYS A 39 -15.77 11.73 25.49
N ASN A 40 -14.49 11.38 25.64
CA ASN A 40 -13.42 12.24 25.18
C ASN A 40 -13.47 12.31 23.66
N LYS A 41 -14.15 13.36 23.19
CA LYS A 41 -14.54 13.58 21.80
C LYS A 41 -13.35 13.66 20.85
N TYR A 42 -12.13 13.74 21.36
CA TYR A 42 -10.90 13.81 20.58
C TYR A 42 -10.27 12.44 20.27
N TYR A 43 -10.71 11.33 20.87
CA TYR A 43 -10.06 10.03 20.61
C TYR A 43 -10.14 9.61 19.15
N LEU A 44 -11.32 9.71 18.51
CA LEU A 44 -11.47 9.37 17.10
C LEU A 44 -10.56 10.24 16.23
N SER A 45 -10.54 11.55 16.50
CA SER A 45 -9.67 12.50 15.79
C SER A 45 -8.18 12.13 15.92
N ARG A 46 -7.72 11.85 17.15
CA ARG A 46 -6.33 11.44 17.41
C ARG A 46 -5.96 10.12 16.73
N PHE A 47 -6.82 9.11 16.80
CA PHE A 47 -6.55 7.82 16.18
C PHE A 47 -6.61 7.88 14.64
N SER A 48 -7.49 8.69 14.05
CA SER A 48 -7.48 8.97 12.61
C SER A 48 -6.20 9.72 12.17
N PHE A 49 -5.69 10.64 13.01
CA PHE A 49 -4.40 11.27 12.76
C PHE A 49 -3.24 10.27 12.84
N LEU A 50 -3.24 9.40 13.86
CA LEU A 50 -2.25 8.33 14.01
C LEU A 50 -2.32 7.32 12.86
N PHE A 51 -3.52 7.02 12.35
CA PHE A 51 -3.69 6.22 11.14
C PHE A 51 -2.96 6.84 9.95
N SER A 52 -3.13 8.15 9.71
CA SER A 52 -2.43 8.86 8.63
C SER A 52 -0.90 8.78 8.81
N LEU A 53 -0.41 9.09 10.00
CA LEU A 53 1.02 9.05 10.31
C LEU A 53 1.60 7.64 10.12
N THR A 54 0.92 6.63 10.64
CA THR A 54 1.38 5.23 10.55
C THR A 54 1.25 4.65 9.15
N THR A 55 0.37 5.15 8.30
CA THR A 55 0.33 4.80 6.87
C THR A 55 1.59 5.28 6.14
N ILE A 56 2.08 6.48 6.44
CA ILE A 56 3.33 6.99 5.86
C ILE A 56 4.52 6.22 6.44
N LEU A 57 4.54 6.01 7.76
CA LEU A 57 5.62 5.28 8.42
C LEU A 57 5.67 3.81 7.98
N SER A 58 4.54 3.14 7.77
CA SER A 58 4.51 1.75 7.32
C SER A 58 5.12 1.62 5.93
N TYR A 59 4.81 2.56 5.01
CA TYR A 59 5.45 2.63 3.71
C TYR A 59 6.96 2.88 3.81
N LEU A 60 7.40 3.84 4.64
CA LEU A 60 8.83 4.10 4.84
C LEU A 60 9.56 2.90 5.43
N ILE A 61 8.97 2.22 6.41
CA ILE A 61 9.52 0.98 6.98
C ILE A 61 9.67 -0.08 5.90
N PHE A 62 8.61 -0.30 5.11
CA PHE A 62 8.64 -1.29 4.02
C PHE A 62 9.70 -0.95 2.95
N ASN A 63 9.85 0.33 2.63
CA ASN A 63 10.78 0.79 1.59
C ASN A 63 12.25 0.87 2.05
N LEU A 64 12.50 1.12 3.34
CA LEU A 64 13.84 1.36 3.87
C LEU A 64 14.47 0.13 4.53
N VAL A 65 13.67 -0.76 5.11
CA VAL A 65 14.19 -1.96 5.79
C VAL A 65 14.52 -3.03 4.75
N PRO A 66 15.80 -3.44 4.62
CA PRO A 66 16.25 -4.34 3.56
C PRO A 66 16.00 -5.81 3.93
N PHE A 67 14.74 -6.21 3.91
CA PHE A 67 14.36 -7.62 4.10
C PHE A 67 14.60 -8.43 2.83
N ASP A 68 15.22 -9.59 3.00
CA ASP A 68 15.48 -10.57 1.95
C ASP A 68 14.97 -11.96 2.37
N PRO A 69 13.88 -12.46 1.75
CA PRO A 69 13.33 -13.78 2.06
C PRO A 69 14.33 -14.92 1.88
N TYR A 70 15.24 -14.83 0.90
CA TYR A 70 16.19 -15.90 0.59
C TYR A 70 17.31 -16.00 1.62
N ARG A 71 17.59 -14.91 2.34
CA ARG A 71 18.64 -14.87 3.38
C ARG A 71 18.14 -15.33 4.75
N ILE A 72 16.84 -15.52 4.95
CA ILE A 72 16.27 -15.81 6.26
C ILE A 72 16.82 -17.10 6.89
N ALA A 73 17.16 -18.09 6.06
CA ALA A 73 17.73 -19.35 6.52
C ALA A 73 19.16 -19.22 7.06
N PHE A 74 19.90 -18.19 6.60
CA PHE A 74 21.32 -18.02 6.89
C PHE A 74 21.62 -16.82 7.79
N ASP A 75 20.77 -15.79 7.77
CA ASP A 75 20.99 -14.53 8.45
C ASP A 75 19.86 -14.20 9.42
N LYS A 76 20.17 -14.29 10.73
CA LYS A 76 19.19 -14.11 11.80
C LYS A 76 18.63 -12.68 11.85
N ILE A 77 19.34 -11.67 11.33
CA ILE A 77 18.84 -10.29 11.30
C ILE A 77 17.56 -10.17 10.46
N GLN A 78 17.38 -11.06 9.48
CA GLN A 78 16.20 -11.06 8.61
C GLN A 78 14.92 -11.34 9.37
N PHE A 79 14.97 -12.11 10.48
CA PHE A 79 13.82 -12.27 11.37
C PHE A 79 13.43 -10.96 12.05
N LEU A 80 14.41 -10.15 12.45
CA LEU A 80 14.14 -8.82 13.02
C LEU A 80 13.54 -7.88 11.97
N TYR A 81 14.06 -7.90 10.74
CA TYR A 81 13.48 -7.13 9.63
C TYR A 81 12.05 -7.54 9.32
N LEU A 82 11.78 -8.85 9.27
CA LEU A 82 10.43 -9.38 9.10
C LEU A 82 9.50 -8.92 10.22
N PHE A 83 9.96 -8.98 11.47
CA PHE A 83 9.19 -8.51 12.62
C PHE A 83 8.86 -7.02 12.52
N ILE A 84 9.84 -6.18 12.14
CA ILE A 84 9.66 -4.74 11.93
C ILE A 84 8.67 -4.48 10.79
N TRP A 85 8.77 -5.22 9.67
CA TRP A 85 7.80 -5.15 8.58
C TRP A 85 6.39 -5.48 9.04
N TYR A 86 6.21 -6.60 9.75
CA TYR A 86 4.90 -6.98 10.28
C TYR A 86 4.33 -5.94 11.23
N LEU A 87 5.12 -5.42 12.17
CA LEU A 87 4.68 -4.41 13.12
C LEU A 87 4.31 -3.10 12.41
N GLY A 88 5.17 -2.64 11.49
CA GLY A 88 4.95 -1.43 10.71
C GLY A 88 3.70 -1.51 9.84
N LEU A 89 3.51 -2.61 9.11
CA LEU A 89 2.34 -2.81 8.24
C LEU A 89 1.05 -3.03 9.03
N THR A 90 1.12 -3.57 10.25
CA THR A 90 -0.05 -3.78 11.13
C THR A 90 -0.56 -2.48 11.76
N ALA A 91 0.33 -1.51 12.02
CA ALA A 91 0.03 -0.27 12.72
C ALA A 91 -1.17 0.54 12.16
N PRO A 92 -1.27 0.84 10.84
CA PRO A 92 -2.42 1.56 10.32
C PRO A 92 -3.74 0.79 10.54
N PHE A 93 -3.76 -0.53 10.33
CA PHE A 93 -4.96 -1.35 10.59
C PHE A 93 -5.36 -1.35 12.06
N PHE A 94 -4.40 -1.33 12.98
CA PHE A 94 -4.66 -1.18 14.40
C PHE A 94 -5.40 0.12 14.71
N PHE A 95 -4.90 1.26 14.23
CA PHE A 95 -5.54 2.56 14.51
C PHE A 95 -6.91 2.72 13.84
N SER A 96 -7.06 2.22 12.61
CA SER A 96 -8.37 2.14 11.94
C SER A 96 -9.35 1.27 12.72
N GLY A 97 -8.88 0.11 13.21
CA GLY A 97 -9.66 -0.81 14.03
C GLY A 97 -10.09 -0.21 15.37
N VAL A 98 -9.23 0.56 16.04
CA VAL A 98 -9.62 1.29 17.26
C VAL A 98 -10.73 2.30 16.97
N CYS A 99 -10.62 3.10 15.89
CA CYS A 99 -11.67 4.03 15.49
C CYS A 99 -13.01 3.31 15.24
N LEU A 100 -12.98 2.21 14.49
CA LEU A 100 -14.18 1.42 14.19
C LEU A 100 -14.77 0.80 15.47
N GLY A 101 -13.93 0.22 16.34
CA GLY A 101 -14.35 -0.38 17.60
C GLY A 101 -15.00 0.64 18.55
N ILE A 102 -14.46 1.86 18.62
CA ILE A 102 -15.08 2.95 19.39
C ILE A 102 -16.44 3.33 18.81
N LEU A 103 -16.54 3.52 17.49
CA LEU A 103 -17.80 3.87 16.82
C LEU A 103 -18.89 2.81 17.04
N LEU A 104 -18.54 1.53 16.90
CA LEU A 104 -19.45 0.42 17.14
C LEU A 104 -19.87 0.34 18.62
N SER A 105 -18.95 0.63 19.54
CA SER A 105 -19.23 0.63 20.99
C SER A 105 -20.13 1.80 21.41
N GLN A 106 -19.94 2.99 20.83
CA GLN A 106 -20.75 4.19 21.16
C GLN A 106 -22.14 4.17 20.53
N LYS A 107 -22.31 3.49 19.39
CA LYS A 107 -23.56 3.43 18.63
C LYS A 107 -24.10 2.00 18.56
N SER A 108 -24.03 1.26 19.68
CA SER A 108 -24.46 -0.14 19.77
C SER A 108 -25.88 -0.39 19.24
N GLU A 109 -26.81 0.55 19.48
CA GLU A 109 -28.19 0.50 18.97
C GLU A 109 -28.30 0.65 17.44
N LYS A 110 -27.31 1.27 16.80
CA LYS A 110 -27.27 1.60 15.35
C LYS A 110 -26.07 0.97 14.65
N VAL A 111 -25.61 -0.19 15.13
CA VAL A 111 -24.46 -0.92 14.57
C VAL A 111 -24.62 -1.17 13.07
N HIS A 112 -25.82 -1.54 12.63
CA HIS A 112 -26.10 -1.79 11.21
C HIS A 112 -25.82 -0.56 10.31
N ILE A 113 -26.08 0.66 10.79
CA ILE A 113 -25.82 1.90 10.05
C ILE A 113 -24.31 2.17 9.99
N VAL A 114 -23.61 2.03 11.11
CA VAL A 114 -22.14 2.20 11.16
C VAL A 114 -21.48 1.20 10.22
N TYR A 115 -21.95 -0.05 10.24
CA TYR A 115 -21.44 -1.11 9.37
C TYR A 115 -21.73 -0.83 7.89
N PHE A 116 -22.93 -0.33 7.55
CA PHE A 116 -23.28 0.09 6.20
C PHE A 116 -22.30 1.14 5.66
N TYR A 117 -22.06 2.22 6.40
CA TYR A 117 -21.11 3.26 5.97
C TYR A 117 -19.67 2.75 5.89
N ASN A 118 -19.25 1.84 6.78
CA ASN A 118 -17.93 1.22 6.70
C ASN A 118 -17.75 0.38 5.43
N LEU A 119 -18.76 -0.43 5.07
CA LEU A 119 -18.75 -1.22 3.84
C LEU A 119 -18.76 -0.34 2.59
N VAL A 120 -19.64 0.65 2.55
CA VAL A 120 -19.70 1.61 1.42
C VAL A 120 -18.37 2.34 1.26
N GLY A 121 -17.76 2.81 2.37
CA GLY A 121 -16.45 3.43 2.34
C GLY A 121 -15.34 2.49 1.85
N SER A 122 -15.38 1.22 2.24
CA SER A 122 -14.43 0.21 1.77
C SER A 122 -14.56 -0.06 0.27
N SER A 123 -15.79 -0.14 -0.24
CA SER A 123 -16.07 -0.29 -1.68
C SER A 123 -15.62 0.94 -2.48
N ILE A 124 -15.91 2.14 -2.00
CA ILE A 124 -15.42 3.38 -2.66
C ILE A 124 -13.88 3.41 -2.64
N GLY A 125 -13.27 3.01 -1.54
CA GLY A 125 -11.82 2.94 -1.39
C GLY A 125 -11.16 1.97 -2.38
N SER A 126 -11.73 0.77 -2.59
CA SER A 126 -11.18 -0.20 -3.55
C SER A 126 -11.26 0.31 -4.99
N PHE A 127 -12.40 0.88 -5.41
CA PHE A 127 -12.52 1.51 -6.72
C PHE A 127 -11.58 2.71 -6.88
N PHE A 128 -11.46 3.54 -5.84
CA PHE A 128 -10.57 4.69 -5.85
C PHE A 128 -9.12 4.28 -6.12
N VAL A 129 -8.63 3.23 -5.45
CA VAL A 129 -7.25 2.76 -5.64
C VAL A 129 -7.01 2.28 -7.07
N VAL A 130 -7.91 1.43 -7.60
CA VAL A 130 -7.81 0.89 -8.97
C VAL A 130 -7.77 1.98 -10.03
N LEU A 131 -8.55 3.05 -9.85
CA LEU A 131 -8.63 4.14 -10.82
C LEU A 131 -7.47 5.14 -10.72
N THR A 132 -6.89 5.29 -9.53
CA THR A 132 -5.88 6.33 -9.29
C THR A 132 -4.45 5.82 -9.36
N ILE A 133 -4.20 4.53 -9.16
CA ILE A 133 -2.84 3.96 -9.25
C ILE A 133 -2.16 4.17 -10.62
N PRO A 134 -2.85 4.09 -11.79
CA PRO A 134 -2.19 4.35 -13.08
C PRO A 134 -1.74 5.81 -13.25
N ILE A 135 -2.46 6.74 -12.61
CA ILE A 135 -2.24 8.18 -12.76
C ILE A 135 -1.15 8.66 -11.79
N PHE A 136 -1.20 8.20 -10.55
CA PHE A 136 -0.36 8.70 -9.47
C PHE A 136 0.82 7.79 -9.14
N GLY A 137 0.78 6.52 -9.56
CA GLY A 137 1.73 5.49 -9.15
C GLY A 137 1.53 5.03 -7.70
N GLY A 138 2.27 3.99 -7.31
CA GLY A 138 2.17 3.41 -5.97
C GLY A 138 2.59 4.36 -4.84
N GLU A 139 3.60 5.20 -5.06
CA GLU A 139 4.15 6.06 -4.01
C GLU A 139 3.19 7.17 -3.59
N LYS A 140 2.65 7.92 -4.57
CA LYS A 140 1.75 9.03 -4.29
C LYS A 140 0.41 8.54 -3.77
N LEU A 141 -0.02 7.33 -4.14
CA LEU A 141 -1.25 6.72 -3.65
C LEU A 141 -1.24 6.53 -2.13
N VAL A 142 -0.11 6.11 -1.54
CA VAL A 142 0.05 6.02 -0.08
C VAL A 142 -0.16 7.38 0.58
N LEU A 143 0.40 8.45 0.01
CA LEU A 143 0.23 9.80 0.52
C LEU A 143 -1.23 10.28 0.40
N LEU A 144 -1.93 9.95 -0.69
CA LEU A 144 -3.35 10.24 -0.85
C LEU A 144 -4.21 9.54 0.21
N ILE A 145 -3.92 8.27 0.53
CA ILE A 145 -4.60 7.53 1.60
C ILE A 145 -4.34 8.20 2.96
N ALA A 146 -3.10 8.65 3.21
CA ALA A 146 -2.76 9.39 4.41
C ALA A 146 -3.52 10.72 4.51
N CYS A 147 -3.76 11.43 3.40
CA CYS A 147 -4.61 12.63 3.37
C CYS A 147 -6.03 12.34 3.87
N PHE A 148 -6.66 11.24 3.43
CA PHE A 148 -7.99 10.86 3.92
C PHE A 148 -8.01 10.62 5.44
N GLY A 149 -6.93 10.08 6.01
CA GLY A 149 -6.77 9.95 7.47
C GLY A 149 -6.77 11.30 8.20
N ILE A 150 -6.09 12.32 7.68
CA ILE A 150 -6.09 13.68 8.27
C ILE A 150 -7.44 14.36 8.07
N ILE A 151 -8.07 14.21 6.91
CA ILE A 151 -9.42 14.73 6.67
C ILE A 151 -10.40 14.10 7.67
N ALA A 152 -10.34 12.79 7.88
CA ALA A 152 -11.15 12.10 8.89
C ALA A 152 -10.85 12.62 10.30
N SER A 153 -9.57 12.81 10.64
CA SER A 153 -9.16 13.42 11.91
C SER A 153 -9.81 14.80 12.11
N PHE A 154 -9.81 15.64 11.07
CA PHE A 154 -10.44 16.96 11.11
C PHE A 154 -11.96 16.88 11.27
N LEU A 155 -12.63 15.98 10.55
CA LEU A 155 -14.08 15.76 10.62
C LEU A 155 -14.52 15.25 12.00
N PHE A 156 -13.70 14.43 12.67
CA PHE A 156 -13.96 13.93 14.02
C PHE A 156 -13.66 14.94 15.13
N LEU A 157 -13.17 16.15 14.80
CA LEU A 157 -13.02 17.18 15.81
C LEU A 157 -14.39 17.56 16.37
N PRO A 158 -14.55 17.62 17.71
CA PRO A 158 -15.81 18.05 18.29
C PRO A 158 -16.19 19.45 17.82
N LYS A 159 -17.36 19.55 17.18
CA LYS A 159 -18.02 20.83 16.92
C LYS A 159 -18.18 21.59 18.24
N TYR A 160 -17.82 22.86 18.21
CA TYR A 160 -17.90 23.75 19.35
C TYR A 160 -19.37 23.93 19.73
N GLN A 161 -19.77 23.39 20.87
CA GLN A 161 -21.06 23.68 21.47
C GLN A 161 -20.77 24.56 22.66
N THR A 162 -20.93 25.87 22.47
CA THR A 162 -21.04 26.86 23.55
C THR A 162 -22.33 26.62 24.30
N ASP A 163 -22.32 25.66 25.22
CA ASP A 163 -23.21 25.76 26.37
C ASP A 163 -22.41 26.41 27.49
N PHE A 164 -22.33 27.74 27.41
CA PHE A 164 -21.85 28.58 28.50
C PHE A 164 -23.00 28.82 29.47
N SER A 165 -23.28 27.82 30.32
CA SER A 165 -24.18 27.99 31.45
C SER A 165 -23.53 27.44 32.72
N ASN A 166 -23.06 28.37 33.55
CA ASN A 166 -23.04 28.30 35.01
C ASN A 166 -22.27 27.18 35.75
N TYR A 167 -20.95 27.05 35.56
CA TYR A 167 -20.08 26.58 36.66
C TYR A 167 -18.81 27.44 36.77
N LYS A 168 -18.91 28.47 37.62
CA LYS A 168 -17.89 29.49 37.88
C LYS A 168 -16.77 28.92 38.79
N ASN A 169 -15.53 29.15 38.36
CA ASN A 169 -14.32 29.41 39.16
C ASN A 169 -13.19 28.37 39.27
N LEU A 170 -13.36 27.08 38.97
CA LEU A 170 -12.19 26.14 38.84
C LEU A 170 -11.99 25.63 37.40
N PHE A 171 -13.08 25.50 36.63
CA PHE A 171 -13.06 24.99 35.26
C PHE A 171 -12.57 25.99 34.20
N THR A 172 -12.44 27.27 34.51
CA THR A 172 -12.02 28.31 33.56
C THR A 172 -10.54 28.19 33.20
N LYS A 173 -9.69 27.73 34.12
CA LYS A 173 -8.24 27.49 33.87
C LYS A 173 -7.99 26.21 33.09
N LEU A 174 -8.79 25.16 33.31
CA LEU A 174 -8.74 23.92 32.56
C LEU A 174 -9.34 24.10 31.14
N SER A 175 -10.45 24.84 31.03
CA SER A 175 -11.08 25.22 29.75
C SER A 175 -10.13 26.01 28.85
N SER A 176 -9.33 26.93 29.40
CA SER A 176 -8.32 27.68 28.61
C SER A 176 -7.18 26.77 28.10
N ILE A 177 -6.78 25.76 28.89
CA ILE A 177 -5.80 24.74 28.47
C ILE A 177 -6.37 23.85 27.36
N PHE A 178 -7.60 23.36 27.49
CA PHE A 178 -8.25 22.50 26.48
C PHE A 178 -8.53 23.26 25.17
N THR A 179 -8.94 24.54 25.24
CA THR A 179 -9.13 25.38 24.05
C THR A 179 -7.79 25.73 23.36
N LYS A 180 -6.73 25.99 24.12
CA LYS A 180 -5.37 26.18 23.58
C LYS A 180 -4.81 24.89 22.95
N PHE A 181 -5.08 23.73 23.54
CA PHE A 181 -4.69 22.42 23.00
C PHE A 181 -5.48 22.06 21.73
N LYS A 182 -6.78 22.39 21.67
CA LYS A 182 -7.63 22.24 20.47
C LYS A 182 -7.10 23.08 19.31
N ASN A 183 -6.81 24.36 19.55
CA ASN A 183 -6.29 25.26 18.51
C ASN A 183 -4.93 24.78 17.99
N ARG A 184 -4.05 24.27 18.88
CA ARG A 184 -2.78 23.63 18.46
C ARG A 184 -3.01 22.36 17.63
N PHE A 185 -3.94 21.50 18.01
CA PHE A 185 -4.19 20.26 17.28
C PHE A 185 -4.83 20.49 15.89
N ILE A 186 -5.69 21.50 15.77
CA ILE A 186 -6.21 21.96 14.47
C ILE A 186 -5.05 22.43 13.58
N LEU A 187 -4.15 23.28 14.11
CA LEU A 187 -2.98 23.74 13.37
C LEU A 187 -2.08 22.58 12.95
N VAL A 188 -1.88 21.56 13.81
CA VAL A 188 -1.12 20.35 13.46
C VAL A 188 -1.78 19.60 12.30
N ASN A 189 -3.10 19.42 12.31
CA ASN A 189 -3.80 18.76 11.20
C ASN A 189 -3.65 19.55 9.89
N ILE A 190 -3.87 20.87 9.92
CA ILE A 190 -3.72 21.73 8.74
C ILE A 190 -2.29 21.68 8.21
N PHE A 191 -1.30 21.83 9.10
CA PHE A 191 0.11 21.77 8.73
C PHE A 191 0.48 20.39 8.15
N SER A 192 0.01 19.29 8.76
CA SER A 192 0.25 17.95 8.25
C SER A 192 -0.39 17.73 6.86
N LEU A 193 -1.58 18.27 6.62
CA LEU A 193 -2.26 18.19 5.33
C LEU A 193 -1.46 18.95 4.25
N ILE A 194 -1.04 20.17 4.55
CA ILE A 194 -0.19 20.97 3.65
C ILE A 194 1.12 20.24 3.36
N LEU A 195 1.75 19.63 4.38
CA LEU A 195 2.98 18.87 4.21
C LEU A 195 2.79 17.67 3.28
N ILE A 196 1.72 16.89 3.45
CA ILE A 196 1.46 15.74 2.57
C ILE A 196 1.14 16.18 1.15
N ILE A 197 0.32 17.22 0.96
CA ILE A 197 0.04 17.78 -0.37
C ILE A 197 1.35 18.23 -1.03
N THR A 198 2.22 18.88 -0.27
CA THR A 198 3.55 19.29 -0.74
C THR A 198 4.39 18.06 -1.16
N LEU A 199 4.38 16.98 -0.38
CA LEU A 199 5.07 15.73 -0.70
C LEU A 199 4.50 15.03 -1.94
N ILE A 200 3.19 15.13 -2.20
CA ILE A 200 2.56 14.59 -3.42
C ILE A 200 3.05 15.36 -4.66
N ILE A 201 3.20 16.68 -4.55
CA ILE A 201 3.66 17.53 -5.65
C ILE A 201 5.16 17.37 -5.89
N PHE A 202 5.96 17.37 -4.83
CA PHE A 202 7.43 17.39 -4.88
C PHE A 202 8.07 16.05 -4.45
N THR A 203 7.45 14.91 -4.80
CA THR A 203 7.84 13.57 -4.34
C THR A 203 9.36 13.39 -4.19
N PRO A 204 9.89 13.34 -2.96
CA PRO A 204 11.32 13.36 -2.76
C PRO A 204 11.93 12.00 -3.11
N LYS A 205 13.21 11.98 -3.48
CA LYS A 205 13.89 10.76 -3.97
C LYS A 205 13.85 9.60 -2.97
N PHE A 206 13.91 9.88 -1.66
CA PHE A 206 13.84 8.84 -0.62
C PHE A 206 12.45 8.17 -0.54
N PHE A 207 11.42 8.83 -1.07
CA PHE A 207 10.06 8.33 -1.10
C PHE A 207 9.75 7.51 -2.35
N LYS A 208 10.66 7.45 -3.33
CA LYS A 208 10.51 6.54 -4.48
C LYS A 208 10.65 5.09 -4.01
N ILE A 209 9.90 4.18 -4.63
CA ILE A 209 10.01 2.75 -4.33
C ILE A 209 11.42 2.28 -4.67
N ARG A 210 12.08 1.67 -3.69
CA ARG A 210 13.36 0.99 -3.84
C ARG A 210 13.07 -0.44 -4.23
N MET A 211 13.49 -0.80 -5.43
CA MET A 211 13.36 -2.18 -5.89
C MET A 211 14.34 -3.07 -5.13
N ALA A 212 13.87 -4.27 -4.77
CA ALA A 212 14.70 -5.20 -4.02
C ALA A 212 15.83 -5.74 -4.93
N PRO A 213 17.08 -5.87 -4.43
CA PRO A 213 18.23 -6.24 -5.28
C PRO A 213 18.09 -7.59 -5.98
N GLN A 214 17.28 -8.50 -5.43
CA GLN A 214 17.09 -9.84 -5.99
C GLN A 214 16.16 -9.83 -7.21
N LYS A 215 15.35 -8.78 -7.39
CA LYS A 215 14.42 -8.63 -8.50
C LYS A 215 15.15 -8.60 -9.83
N THR A 216 14.57 -9.25 -10.85
CA THR A 216 15.15 -9.37 -12.19
C THR A 216 15.54 -8.01 -12.78
N LEU A 217 14.67 -7.00 -12.65
CA LEU A 217 14.96 -5.64 -13.11
C LEU A 217 16.19 -5.04 -12.41
N SER A 218 16.33 -5.22 -11.09
CA SER A 218 17.51 -4.71 -10.37
C SER A 218 18.80 -5.39 -10.82
N GLN A 219 18.74 -6.67 -11.16
CA GLN A 219 19.88 -7.40 -11.70
C GLN A 219 20.24 -6.92 -13.11
N LEU A 220 19.25 -6.73 -13.99
CA LEU A 220 19.46 -6.22 -15.34
C LEU A 220 20.08 -4.82 -15.34
N LEU A 221 19.66 -3.94 -14.43
CA LEU A 221 20.21 -2.57 -14.33
C LEU A 221 21.67 -2.51 -13.87
N ASN A 222 22.27 -3.62 -13.46
CA ASN A 222 23.71 -3.69 -13.19
C ASN A 222 24.56 -3.82 -14.46
N PHE A 223 23.96 -4.18 -15.61
CA PHE A 223 24.68 -4.18 -16.89
C PHE A 223 24.88 -2.75 -17.39
N PRO A 224 26.07 -2.40 -17.91
CA PRO A 224 26.42 -1.02 -18.28
C PRO A 224 25.62 -0.50 -19.48
N ASP A 225 25.13 -1.39 -20.34
CA ASP A 225 24.32 -1.10 -21.52
C ASP A 225 22.81 -1.01 -21.21
N SER A 226 22.38 -1.40 -20.01
CA SER A 226 20.96 -1.43 -19.64
C SER A 226 20.33 -0.05 -19.53
N LYS A 227 19.18 0.13 -20.18
CA LYS A 227 18.40 1.37 -20.14
C LYS A 227 16.91 1.09 -19.97
N ILE A 228 16.27 1.79 -19.04
CA ILE A 228 14.81 1.79 -18.92
C ILE A 228 14.26 2.73 -20.00
N LEU A 229 13.47 2.19 -20.91
CA LEU A 229 12.83 2.94 -22.00
C LEU A 229 11.49 3.53 -21.56
N LEU A 230 10.73 2.79 -20.75
CA LEU A 230 9.39 3.13 -20.30
C LEU A 230 9.15 2.59 -18.89
N THR A 231 8.47 3.37 -18.06
CA THR A 231 7.94 2.93 -16.76
C THR A 231 6.51 3.43 -16.65
N GLU A 232 5.56 2.50 -16.56
CA GLU A 232 4.13 2.82 -16.46
C GLU A 232 3.48 2.05 -15.30
N TRP A 233 2.40 2.58 -14.77
CA TRP A 233 1.56 1.90 -13.79
C TRP A 233 0.23 1.52 -14.44
N ASN A 234 -0.19 0.27 -14.26
CA ASN A 234 -1.56 -0.14 -14.55
C ASN A 234 -2.34 -0.27 -13.23
N ALA A 235 -3.57 -0.81 -13.30
CA ALA A 235 -4.46 -0.95 -12.15
C ALA A 235 -3.94 -1.84 -11.01
N PHE A 236 -2.92 -2.68 -11.24
CA PHE A 236 -2.45 -3.67 -10.28
C PHE A 236 -0.94 -3.89 -10.24
N SER A 237 -0.18 -3.45 -11.25
CA SER A 237 1.27 -3.64 -11.34
C SER A 237 2.00 -2.44 -11.96
N LYS A 238 3.30 -2.38 -11.68
CA LYS A 238 4.27 -1.51 -12.36
C LYS A 238 4.89 -2.28 -13.53
N VAL A 239 4.89 -1.68 -14.71
CA VAL A 239 5.47 -2.28 -15.91
C VAL A 239 6.66 -1.43 -16.34
N ASP A 240 7.83 -2.08 -16.47
CA ASP A 240 9.05 -1.45 -16.94
C ASP A 240 9.52 -2.11 -18.23
N VAL A 241 9.85 -1.31 -19.25
CA VAL A 241 10.45 -1.76 -20.51
C VAL A 241 11.94 -1.42 -20.50
N ILE A 242 12.78 -2.41 -20.75
CA ILE A 242 14.23 -2.33 -20.61
C ILE A 242 14.90 -2.78 -21.89
N GLU A 243 15.89 -2.00 -22.34
CA GLU A 243 16.79 -2.38 -23.42
C GLU A 243 18.15 -2.79 -22.82
N SER A 244 18.67 -3.93 -23.26
CA SER A 244 20.04 -4.37 -23.02
C SER A 244 20.41 -5.45 -24.04
N ASP A 245 21.68 -5.47 -24.45
CA ASP A 245 22.27 -6.50 -25.30
C ASP A 245 22.46 -7.84 -24.54
N LYS A 246 22.07 -7.91 -23.27
CA LYS A 246 22.05 -9.16 -22.47
C LYS A 246 20.68 -9.80 -22.38
N ILE A 247 19.63 -9.12 -22.86
CA ILE A 247 18.28 -9.67 -22.88
C ILE A 247 18.15 -10.57 -24.10
N HIS A 248 18.32 -11.86 -23.87
CA HIS A 248 18.07 -12.92 -24.84
C HIS A 248 17.32 -14.05 -24.15
N SER A 249 16.10 -14.32 -24.60
CA SER A 249 15.25 -15.39 -24.09
C SER A 249 14.47 -16.01 -25.24
N ALA A 250 14.77 -17.29 -25.49
CA ALA A 250 14.04 -18.16 -26.41
C ALA A 250 13.97 -19.56 -25.75
N PRO A 251 13.09 -19.73 -24.74
CA PRO A 251 13.05 -20.97 -23.97
C PRO A 251 12.74 -22.18 -24.86
N GLY A 252 13.61 -23.19 -24.81
CA GLY A 252 13.46 -24.39 -25.63
C GLY A 252 14.01 -24.28 -27.05
N LEU A 253 14.67 -23.19 -27.42
CA LEU A 253 15.32 -23.06 -28.73
C LEU A 253 16.30 -24.21 -28.97
N SER A 254 16.10 -24.91 -30.09
CA SER A 254 16.93 -26.05 -30.48
C SER A 254 18.39 -25.63 -30.65
N LEU A 255 19.31 -26.47 -30.16
CA LEU A 255 20.76 -26.33 -30.40
C LEU A 255 21.15 -26.44 -31.88
N LYS A 256 20.23 -26.84 -32.76
CA LYS A 256 20.43 -26.85 -34.21
C LYS A 256 20.26 -25.48 -34.87
N PHE A 257 19.71 -24.49 -34.15
CA PHE A 257 19.58 -23.14 -34.69
C PHE A 257 20.97 -22.48 -34.78
N PRO A 258 21.42 -22.05 -35.97
CA PRO A 258 22.80 -21.65 -36.19
C PRO A 258 23.10 -20.21 -35.72
N ASP A 259 22.07 -19.37 -35.62
CA ASP A 259 22.19 -17.94 -35.36
C ASP A 259 21.80 -17.59 -33.91
N PRO A 260 22.20 -16.42 -33.38
CA PRO A 260 21.63 -15.91 -32.14
C PRO A 260 20.15 -15.52 -32.35
N PRO A 261 19.32 -15.55 -31.29
CA PRO A 261 17.98 -15.00 -31.38
C PRO A 261 18.03 -13.51 -31.75
N PRO A 262 16.99 -12.97 -32.43
CA PRO A 262 16.94 -11.56 -32.80
C PRO A 262 17.08 -10.64 -31.58
N LYS A 263 17.38 -9.37 -31.84
CA LYS A 263 17.43 -8.36 -30.78
C LYS A 263 16.10 -8.33 -30.04
N GLN A 264 16.18 -8.34 -28.71
CA GLN A 264 15.02 -8.32 -27.81
C GLN A 264 15.12 -7.14 -26.86
N ILE A 265 13.97 -6.60 -26.49
CA ILE A 265 13.82 -5.72 -25.31
C ILE A 265 13.01 -6.46 -24.26
N GLY A 266 13.23 -6.19 -22.99
CA GLY A 266 12.54 -6.85 -21.89
C GLY A 266 11.36 -6.05 -21.38
N ILE A 267 10.25 -6.71 -21.07
CA ILE A 267 9.19 -6.20 -20.20
C ILE A 267 9.36 -6.87 -18.85
N THR A 268 9.30 -6.10 -17.77
CA THR A 268 9.20 -6.65 -16.41
C THR A 268 7.92 -6.15 -15.75
N THR A 269 7.31 -7.02 -14.95
CA THR A 269 6.12 -6.71 -14.14
C THR A 269 6.51 -6.75 -12.66
N ASP A 270 6.31 -5.64 -11.94
CA ASP A 270 6.74 -5.44 -10.55
C ASP A 270 8.23 -5.79 -10.32
N GLY A 271 9.05 -5.53 -11.35
CA GLY A 271 10.49 -5.78 -11.37
C GLY A 271 10.90 -7.24 -11.59
N ASP A 272 9.97 -8.15 -11.86
CA ASP A 272 10.21 -9.57 -12.17
C ASP A 272 9.52 -10.00 -13.48
N ASP A 273 9.46 -11.31 -13.72
CA ASP A 273 8.80 -11.95 -14.87
C ASP A 273 9.22 -11.32 -16.20
N LEU A 274 10.55 -11.30 -16.44
CA LEU A 274 11.14 -10.77 -17.66
C LEU A 274 10.57 -11.49 -18.88
N SER A 275 9.77 -10.76 -19.65
CA SER A 275 9.22 -11.23 -20.91
C SER A 275 9.86 -10.48 -22.08
N PRO A 276 10.54 -11.17 -23.01
CA PRO A 276 11.18 -10.52 -24.14
C PRO A 276 10.14 -10.10 -25.20
N ILE A 277 10.26 -8.89 -25.72
CA ILE A 277 9.66 -8.46 -26.99
C ILE A 277 10.72 -8.67 -28.06
N THR A 278 10.45 -9.58 -28.99
CA THR A 278 11.37 -9.91 -30.08
C THR A 278 11.17 -8.96 -31.25
N PHE A 279 12.26 -8.37 -31.75
CA PHE A 279 12.20 -7.55 -32.94
C PHE A 279 11.91 -8.42 -34.16
N CYS A 280 10.77 -8.16 -34.81
CA CYS A 280 10.35 -8.85 -36.02
C CYS A 280 10.52 -7.95 -37.24
N ASP A 281 11.40 -8.35 -38.14
CA ASP A 281 11.60 -7.83 -39.49
C ASP A 281 11.47 -8.98 -40.50
N ASN A 282 10.35 -8.97 -41.24
CA ASN A 282 10.01 -9.99 -42.25
C ASN A 282 11.01 -10.02 -43.41
N THR A 283 11.80 -8.96 -43.61
CA THR A 283 12.79 -8.90 -44.70
C THR A 283 14.13 -9.56 -44.33
N LYS A 284 14.36 -9.81 -43.02
CA LYS A 284 15.63 -10.32 -42.48
C LYS A 284 15.49 -11.69 -41.80
N ASN A 285 14.42 -12.43 -42.07
CA ASN A 285 14.20 -13.77 -41.53
C ASN A 285 14.33 -13.88 -39.99
N THR A 286 14.00 -12.79 -39.29
CA THR A 286 14.12 -12.73 -37.82
C THR A 286 13.14 -13.66 -37.09
N THR A 287 12.20 -14.28 -37.79
CA THR A 287 11.26 -15.25 -37.23
C THR A 287 11.70 -16.70 -37.39
N ASP A 288 12.83 -16.98 -38.06
CA ASP A 288 13.26 -18.34 -38.37
C ASP A 288 13.51 -19.19 -37.12
N PHE A 289 13.96 -18.56 -36.03
CA PHE A 289 14.18 -19.24 -34.75
C PHE A 289 12.89 -19.88 -34.19
N LEU A 290 11.70 -19.37 -34.54
CA LEU A 290 10.41 -19.92 -34.10
C LEU A 290 10.22 -21.35 -34.60
N TYR A 291 10.68 -21.67 -35.82
CA TYR A 291 10.63 -23.04 -36.36
C TYR A 291 11.43 -24.05 -35.53
N TYR A 292 12.37 -23.56 -34.73
CA TYR A 292 13.24 -24.34 -33.87
C TYR A 292 12.76 -24.37 -32.41
N LEU A 293 11.59 -23.82 -32.11
CA LEU A 293 10.94 -23.92 -30.81
C LEU A 293 9.99 -25.13 -30.74
N PRO A 294 9.90 -25.84 -29.61
CA PRO A 294 8.95 -26.93 -29.42
C PRO A 294 7.50 -26.53 -29.63
N SER A 295 7.13 -25.28 -29.28
CA SER A 295 5.77 -24.74 -29.46
C SER A 295 5.34 -24.70 -30.93
N TYR A 296 6.28 -24.62 -31.86
CA TYR A 296 5.99 -24.57 -33.29
C TYR A 296 5.30 -25.83 -33.82
N ILE A 297 5.46 -26.98 -33.14
CA ILE A 297 4.81 -28.23 -33.55
C ILE A 297 3.29 -28.12 -33.59
N ALA A 298 2.69 -27.28 -32.74
CA ALA A 298 1.24 -27.06 -32.74
C ALA A 298 0.77 -26.46 -34.08
N TYR A 299 1.56 -25.55 -34.64
CA TYR A 299 1.27 -24.92 -35.93
C TYR A 299 1.52 -25.85 -37.12
N ILE A 300 2.45 -26.82 -37.00
CA ILE A 300 2.64 -27.88 -38.00
C ILE A 300 1.45 -28.84 -38.02
N LEU A 301 1.02 -29.29 -36.84
CA LEU A 301 -0.05 -30.28 -36.70
C LEU A 301 -1.42 -29.72 -37.09
N LYS A 302 -1.65 -28.41 -36.93
CA LYS A 302 -2.94 -27.78 -37.21
C LYS A 302 -2.80 -26.35 -37.76
N PRO A 303 -2.40 -26.20 -39.05
CA PRO A 303 -1.99 -24.93 -39.64
C PRO A 303 -3.09 -23.86 -39.79
N ASN A 304 -4.36 -24.22 -39.63
CA ASN A 304 -5.51 -23.30 -39.75
C ASN A 304 -6.43 -23.36 -38.52
N SER A 305 -5.83 -23.45 -37.33
CA SER A 305 -6.61 -23.48 -36.08
C SER A 305 -6.95 -22.07 -35.59
N ASN A 306 -8.11 -21.94 -34.96
CA ASN A 306 -8.42 -20.75 -34.16
C ASN A 306 -7.66 -20.88 -32.85
N VAL A 307 -6.72 -19.96 -32.62
CA VAL A 307 -5.87 -19.92 -31.42
C VAL A 307 -6.34 -18.82 -30.49
N VAL A 308 -6.37 -19.10 -29.18
CA VAL A 308 -6.58 -18.10 -28.13
C VAL A 308 -5.26 -17.96 -27.39
N LEU A 309 -4.69 -16.76 -27.41
CA LEU A 309 -3.50 -16.41 -26.64
C LEU A 309 -3.93 -15.91 -25.27
N MET A 310 -3.44 -16.55 -24.20
CA MET A 310 -3.68 -16.13 -22.82
C MET A 310 -2.38 -15.64 -22.23
N ASN A 311 -2.35 -14.38 -21.77
CA ASN A 311 -1.17 -13.73 -21.18
C ASN A 311 0.09 -13.80 -22.08
N PRO A 312 0.03 -13.29 -23.33
CA PRO A 312 1.13 -13.44 -24.29
C PRO A 312 2.44 -12.72 -23.88
N GLY A 313 2.41 -11.92 -22.81
CA GLY A 313 3.58 -11.17 -22.35
C GLY A 313 4.16 -10.31 -23.47
N GLY A 314 5.42 -10.57 -23.81
CA GLY A 314 6.17 -9.93 -24.90
C GLY A 314 5.90 -10.49 -26.30
N GLY A 315 4.96 -11.44 -26.43
CA GLY A 315 4.41 -11.88 -27.72
C GLY A 315 5.20 -12.99 -28.41
N LEU A 316 5.83 -13.90 -27.66
CA LEU A 316 6.52 -15.06 -28.22
C LEU A 316 5.56 -16.20 -28.61
N ASP A 317 4.43 -16.34 -27.89
CA ASP A 317 3.47 -17.45 -28.03
C ASP A 317 2.52 -17.32 -29.23
#